data_AF-A0AB34G6M3-F1
#
_entry.id   AF-A0AB34G6M3-F1
#
_cell.length_a   1.000
_cell.length_b   1.000
_cell.length_c   1.000
_cell.angle_alpha   90.00
_cell.angle_beta   90.00
_cell.angle_gamma   90.00
#
_symmetry.space_group_name_H-M   'P 1'
#
loop_
_entity.id
_entity.type
_entity.pdbx_description
1 polymer ?
#
loop_
_entity_poly.entity_id
_entity_poly.type
_entity_poly.pdbx_seq_one_letter_code
_entity_poly.pdbx_strand_id
1 'polypeptide(L)'
;MAVFSGHDHGNTWCRRWRETVPGTYIRGNGINLCFGQHTGYGGYGTWVRGGRQIILTEEKLQDRALDTYIRLETKFKVGAVSLNSTYNQDTYPVTSNDKTS
;
A
#
# COMPACT_ATOMS: atom_id res chain seq x y z
N MET A 1 2.01 9.05 9.48
CA MET A 1 2.45 7.75 10.01
C MET A 1 1.77 6.66 9.20
N ALA A 2 2.54 5.70 8.69
CA ALA A 2 2.04 4.59 7.88
C ALA A 2 2.70 3.28 8.33
N VAL A 3 1.97 2.18 8.24
CA VAL A 3 2.44 0.81 8.50
C VAL A 3 2.39 0.04 7.18
N PHE A 4 3.51 -0.60 6.86
CA PHE A 4 3.67 -1.40 5.66
C PHE A 4 3.86 -2.85 6.05
N SER A 5 3.02 -3.74 5.52
CA SER A 5 3.06 -5.17 5.81
C SER A 5 3.09 -6.00 4.53
N GLY A 6 3.77 -7.15 4.60
CA GLY A 6 3.59 -8.26 3.67
C GLY A 6 2.59 -9.28 4.23
N HIS A 7 2.72 -10.54 3.79
CA HIS A 7 1.97 -11.76 4.16
C HIS A 7 1.10 -12.32 3.03
N ASP A 8 0.12 -11.55 2.56
CA ASP A 8 -0.80 -12.02 1.53
C ASP A 8 -0.32 -11.59 0.13
N HIS A 9 0.03 -12.57 -0.69
CA HIS A 9 0.88 -12.32 -1.86
C HIS A 9 0.17 -11.63 -3.03
N GLY A 10 -1.16 -11.61 -3.05
CA GLY A 10 -1.95 -10.86 -4.03
C GLY A 10 -2.36 -9.45 -3.60
N ASN A 11 -2.08 -9.04 -2.35
CA ASN A 11 -2.59 -7.78 -1.80
C ASN A 11 -1.66 -6.60 -2.10
N THR A 12 -2.25 -5.52 -2.64
CA THR A 12 -1.52 -4.31 -3.11
C THR A 12 -2.05 -3.00 -2.53
N TRP A 13 -3.08 -3.08 -1.67
CA TRP A 13 -3.88 -1.94 -1.28
C TRP A 13 -3.26 -1.11 -0.16
N CYS A 14 -3.74 0.12 -0.03
CA CYS A 14 -3.52 0.98 1.13
C CYS A 14 -4.88 1.52 1.61
N ARG A 15 -5.00 1.87 2.89
CA ARG A 15 -6.19 2.51 3.47
C ARG A 15 -5.82 3.32 4.70
N ARG A 16 -6.38 4.53 4.83
CA ARG A 16 -6.36 5.26 6.10
C ARG A 16 -7.42 4.71 7.04
N TRP A 17 -7.00 4.07 8.12
CA TRP A 17 -7.91 3.37 9.02
C TRP A 17 -8.46 4.32 10.09
N ARG A 18 -9.78 4.53 10.07
CA ARG A 18 -10.50 5.41 11.02
C ARG A 18 -11.63 4.69 11.75
N GLU A 19 -11.99 3.50 11.28
CA GLU A 19 -13.12 2.73 11.76
C GLU A 19 -12.78 2.01 13.08
N THR A 20 -13.79 1.67 13.87
CA THR A 20 -13.61 0.79 15.04
C THR A 20 -13.54 -0.66 14.55
N VAL A 21 -12.63 -1.47 15.08
CA VAL A 21 -12.59 -2.91 14.73
C VAL A 21 -13.86 -3.57 15.28
N PRO A 22 -14.69 -4.22 14.43
CA PRO A 22 -15.94 -4.84 14.86
C PRO A 22 -15.73 -5.82 16.03
N GLY A 23 -16.59 -5.74 17.05
CA GLY A 23 -16.52 -6.61 18.22
C GLY A 23 -15.43 -6.25 19.24
N THR A 24 -14.76 -5.10 19.10
CA THR A 24 -13.72 -4.65 20.04
C THR A 24 -13.90 -3.19 20.43
N TYR A 25 -13.10 -2.72 21.40
CA TYR A 25 -13.00 -1.30 21.76
C TYR A 25 -11.88 -0.55 21.01
N ILE A 26 -11.19 -1.20 20.07
CA ILE A 26 -10.05 -0.62 19.36
C ILE A 26 -10.54 0.32 18.26
N ARG A 27 -10.24 1.62 18.44
CA ARG A 27 -10.63 2.68 17.49
C ARG A 27 -9.48 3.02 16.55
N GLY A 28 -9.80 3.16 15.25
CA GLY A 28 -8.86 3.69 14.26
C GLY A 28 -8.43 5.11 14.60
N ASN A 29 -7.14 5.38 14.43
CA ASN A 29 -6.52 6.68 14.74
C ASN A 29 -6.07 7.45 13.49
N GLY A 30 -6.49 6.99 12.31
CA GLY A 30 -6.11 7.60 11.03
C GLY A 30 -4.73 7.22 10.52
N ILE A 31 -4.14 6.12 11.02
CA ILE A 31 -2.92 5.54 10.46
C ILE A 31 -3.17 4.97 9.07
N ASN A 32 -2.21 5.15 8.16
CA ASN A 32 -2.27 4.52 6.84
C ASN A 32 -1.75 3.09 6.95
N LEU A 33 -2.53 2.11 6.54
CA LEU A 33 -2.15 0.70 6.45
C LEU A 33 -1.95 0.34 4.98
N CYS A 34 -0.84 -0.30 4.65
CA CYS A 34 -0.48 -0.63 3.27
C CYS A 34 0.06 -2.06 3.16
N PHE A 35 -0.53 -2.85 2.26
CA PHE A 35 -0.05 -4.18 1.90
C PHE A 35 0.91 -4.14 0.71
N GLY A 36 1.95 -4.97 0.78
CA GLY A 36 2.92 -5.21 -0.29
C GLY A 36 2.62 -6.51 -1.03
N GLN A 37 2.66 -6.46 -2.36
CA GLN A 37 2.48 -7.62 -3.24
C GLN A 37 3.74 -8.47 -3.26
N HIS A 38 3.61 -9.75 -2.90
CA HIS A 38 4.58 -10.83 -3.09
C HIS A 38 6.05 -10.37 -3.02
N THR A 39 6.47 -9.86 -1.86
CA THR A 39 7.82 -9.33 -1.66
C THR A 39 8.81 -10.47 -1.39
N GLY A 40 9.76 -10.68 -2.29
CA GLY A 40 10.75 -11.76 -2.21
C GLY A 40 10.37 -13.01 -3.01
N TYR A 41 11.15 -14.09 -2.85
CA TYR A 41 11.06 -15.30 -3.68
C TYR A 41 10.39 -16.51 -2.99
N GLY A 42 9.76 -16.31 -1.84
CA GLY A 42 9.07 -17.37 -1.09
C GLY A 42 7.56 -17.19 -1.02
N GLY A 43 6.88 -18.20 -0.46
CA GLY A 43 5.43 -18.28 -0.17
C GLY A 43 4.53 -18.63 -1.35
N TYR A 44 3.24 -18.30 -1.29
CA TYR A 44 2.20 -18.93 -2.13
C TYR A 44 1.76 -18.08 -3.33
N GLY A 45 1.18 -18.79 -4.31
CA GLY A 45 0.63 -18.20 -5.52
C GLY A 45 1.70 -17.76 -6.51
N THR A 46 1.23 -17.17 -7.61
CA THR A 46 2.09 -16.80 -8.73
C THR A 46 1.93 -15.34 -9.14
N TRP A 47 1.47 -14.47 -8.25
CA TRP A 47 1.43 -13.03 -8.53
C TRP A 47 2.82 -12.50 -8.86
N VAL A 48 2.87 -11.54 -9.79
CA VAL A 48 4.13 -10.86 -10.14
C VAL A 48 4.76 -10.32 -8.85
N ARG A 49 6.03 -10.58 -8.60
CA ARG A 49 6.69 -10.14 -7.37
C ARG A 49 6.88 -8.63 -7.39
N GLY A 50 6.85 -8.02 -6.21
CA GLY A 50 7.02 -6.59 -6.08
C GLY A 50 7.55 -6.14 -4.72
N GLY A 51 8.22 -4.99 -4.75
CA GLY A 51 8.66 -4.29 -3.55
C GLY A 51 7.97 -2.93 -3.45
N ARG A 52 7.33 -2.64 -2.31
CA ARG A 52 6.75 -1.32 -2.06
C ARG A 52 7.85 -0.29 -1.81
N GLN A 53 7.82 0.77 -2.60
CA GLN A 53 8.70 1.92 -2.53
C GLN A 53 8.00 3.03 -1.75
N ILE A 54 8.76 3.75 -0.93
CA ILE A 54 8.32 4.92 -0.17
C ILE A 54 9.12 6.11 -0.71
N ILE A 55 8.43 7.12 -1.25
CA ILE A 55 9.07 8.31 -1.80
C ILE A 55 8.82 9.46 -0.85
N LEU A 56 9.91 9.99 -0.30
CA LEU A 56 9.91 11.11 0.63
C LEU A 56 10.59 12.29 -0.06
N THR A 57 9.95 13.46 -0.03
CA THR A 57 10.54 14.74 -0.42
C THR A 57 10.37 15.72 0.73
N GLU A 58 11.29 16.67 0.87
CA GLU A 58 11.21 17.67 1.94
C GLU A 58 9.89 18.45 1.89
N GLU A 59 9.46 18.84 0.69
CA GLU A 59 8.17 19.50 0.43
C GLU A 59 6.99 18.70 1.00
N LYS A 60 6.88 17.41 0.67
CA LYS A 60 5.76 16.57 1.14
C LYS A 60 5.80 16.33 2.64
N LEU A 61 6.98 16.29 3.25
CA LEU A 61 7.11 16.13 4.69
C LEU A 61 6.56 17.34 5.46
N GLN A 62 6.63 18.56 4.89
CA GLN A 62 5.98 19.75 5.49
C GLN A 62 4.47 19.55 5.62
N ASP A 63 3.85 18.89 4.65
CA ASP A 63 2.42 18.56 4.63
C ASP A 63 2.08 17.21 5.31
N ARG A 64 3.06 16.55 5.93
CA ARG A 64 2.94 15.19 6.50
C ARG A 64 2.45 14.16 5.48
N ALA A 65 2.83 14.35 4.22
CA ALA A 65 2.48 13.51 3.09
C ALA A 65 3.68 12.68 2.60
N LEU A 66 3.39 11.60 1.87
CA LEU A 66 4.38 10.83 1.12
C LEU A 66 3.72 10.14 -0.07
N ASP A 67 4.51 9.72 -1.06
CA ASP A 67 4.02 8.83 -2.10
C ASP A 67 4.50 7.40 -1.86
N THR A 68 3.73 6.44 -2.35
CA THR A 68 4.16 5.05 -2.36
C THR A 68 3.60 4.32 -3.57
N TYR A 69 4.35 3.35 -4.07
CA TYR A 69 3.92 2.42 -5.12
C TYR A 69 4.64 1.09 -4.95
N ILE A 70 4.16 0.04 -5.61
CA ILE A 70 4.86 -1.24 -5.71
C ILE A 70 5.59 -1.30 -7.05
N ARG A 71 6.91 -1.54 -7.01
CA ARG A 71 7.70 -1.83 -8.22
C ARG A 71 7.67 -3.34 -8.47
N LEU A 72 7.12 -3.75 -9.59
CA LEU A 72 7.08 -5.15 -10.02
C LEU A 72 8.38 -5.56 -10.73
N GLU A 73 8.71 -6.85 -10.70
CA GLU A 73 9.83 -7.44 -11.47
C GLU A 73 9.67 -7.25 -12.99
N THR A 74 8.43 -7.17 -13.46
CA THR A 74 8.07 -6.82 -14.85
C THR A 74 8.32 -5.34 -15.19
N LYS A 75 8.93 -4.58 -14.27
CA LYS A 75 9.24 -3.14 -14.36
C LYS A 75 8.04 -2.22 -14.25
N PHE A 76 6.80 -2.73 -14.22
CA PHE A 76 5.61 -1.91 -14.01
C PHE A 76 5.51 -1.36 -12.57
N LYS A 77 4.77 -0.27 -12.41
CA LYS A 77 4.38 0.29 -11.09
C LYS A 77 2.89 0.01 -10.87
N VAL A 78 2.54 -0.46 -9.70
CA VAL A 78 1.13 -0.67 -9.28
C VAL A 78 0.88 -0.13 -7.88
N GLY A 79 -0.38 0.03 -7.49
CA GLY A 79 -0.75 0.54 -6.16
C GLY A 79 -0.14 1.90 -5.83
N ALA A 80 0.01 2.76 -6.83
CA ALA A 80 0.59 4.09 -6.69
C ALA A 80 -0.41 5.05 -6.06
N VAL A 81 -0.09 5.57 -4.86
CA VAL A 81 -0.97 6.44 -4.07
C VAL A 81 -0.18 7.55 -3.37
N SER A 82 -0.87 8.66 -3.09
CA SER A 82 -0.37 9.76 -2.25
C SER A 82 -1.02 9.66 -0.87
N LEU A 83 -0.22 9.39 0.16
CA LEU A 83 -0.69 9.31 1.54
C LEU A 83 -0.70 10.70 2.18
N ASN A 84 -1.68 11.53 1.82
CA ASN A 84 -1.83 12.93 2.25
C ASN A 84 -3.14 13.16 3.06
N SER A 85 -3.58 14.41 3.18
CA SER A 85 -4.79 14.79 3.89
C SER A 85 -6.09 14.34 3.21
N THR A 86 -6.09 14.19 1.88
CA THR A 86 -7.25 13.80 1.06
C THR A 86 -7.32 12.29 0.80
N TYR A 87 -6.28 11.55 1.16
CA TYR A 87 -6.24 10.09 1.04
C TYR A 87 -7.46 9.40 1.69
N ASN A 88 -8.02 8.40 0.98
CA ASN A 88 -9.37 7.79 1.09
C ASN A 88 -10.52 8.53 0.39
N GLN A 89 -10.33 9.78 -0.03
CA GLN A 89 -11.32 10.54 -0.83
C GLN A 89 -10.90 10.64 -2.29
N ASP A 90 -9.60 10.55 -2.56
CA ASP A 90 -9.05 10.54 -3.90
C ASP A 90 -9.35 9.21 -4.63
N THR A 91 -9.42 9.28 -5.96
CA THR A 91 -9.54 8.11 -6.83
C THR A 91 -8.17 7.73 -7.38
N TYR A 92 -7.81 6.46 -7.28
CA TYR A 92 -6.57 5.91 -7.82
C TYR A 92 -6.88 4.81 -8.85
N PRO A 93 -6.00 4.58 -9.84
CA PRO A 93 -6.16 3.48 -10.78
C PRO A 93 -6.23 2.13 -10.07
N VAL A 94 -7.08 1.24 -10.60
CA VAL A 94 -7.15 -0.15 -10.14
C VAL A 94 -5.80 -0.82 -10.38
N THR A 95 -5.33 -1.58 -9.39
CA THR A 95 -4.12 -2.40 -9.55
C THR A 95 -4.47 -3.70 -10.27
N SER A 96 -3.79 -3.96 -11.39
CA SER A 96 -3.92 -5.22 -12.12
C SER A 96 -3.55 -6.42 -11.24
N ASN A 97 -4.30 -7.51 -11.39
CA ASN A 97 -4.11 -8.75 -10.62
C ASN A 97 -3.23 -9.75 -11.37
N ASP A 98 -2.08 -9.27 -11.86
CA ASP A 98 -1.24 -10.02 -12.79
C ASP A 98 -0.44 -11.12 -12.09
N LYS A 99 -0.24 -12.22 -12.81
CA LYS A 99 0.51 -13.40 -12.35
C LYS A 99 1.64 -13.74 -13.33
N THR A 100 2.73 -14.26 -12.81
CA THR A 100 3.75 -14.99 -13.55
C THR A 100 3.30 -16.44 -13.75
N SER A 101 3.63 -17.03 -14.89
CA SER A 101 3.49 -18.47 -15.14
C SER A 101 4.44 -19.28 -14.29
#